data_AF-A0A5R2MSF0-F1
#
_entry.id   AF-A0A5R2MSF0-F1
#
_cell.length_a   1.000
_cell.length_b   1.000
_cell.length_c   1.000
_cell.angle_alpha   90.00
_cell.angle_beta   90.00
_cell.angle_gamma   90.00
#
_symmetry.space_group_name_H-M   'P 1'
#
loop_
_entity.id
_entity.type
_entity.pdbx_description
1 polymer ?
#
loop_
_entity_poly.entity_id
_entity_poly.type
_entity_poly.pdbx_seq_one_letter_code
_entity_poly.pdbx_strand_id
1 'polypeptide(L)'
;IITFGTLQARAVLRDVGRVLQMPYGQVDKLSKMVPQNPANPVKLADAIANEPRFAEEAEKEPIVQTLLDMAQKLEGLYRHASTHAAGIVIGDR
;
A
#
# COMPACT_ATOMS: atom_id res chain seq x y z
N ILE A 1 0.41 -21.48 14.10
CA ILE A 1 -0.31 -20.19 13.93
C ILE A 1 0.18 -19.55 12.63
N ILE A 2 -0.72 -18.97 11.83
CA ILE A 2 -0.40 -18.31 10.56
C ILE A 2 -0.85 -16.83 10.61
N THR A 3 -0.11 -15.94 9.97
CA THR A 3 -0.45 -14.53 9.72
C THR A 3 -0.71 -14.32 8.23
N PHE A 4 -1.63 -13.40 7.92
CA PHE A 4 -1.86 -12.95 6.55
C PHE A 4 -1.41 -11.50 6.44
N GLY A 5 -0.43 -11.23 5.58
CA GLY A 5 -0.03 -9.87 5.25
C GLY A 5 -1.04 -9.25 4.29
N THR A 6 -1.60 -8.10 4.62
CA THR A 6 -2.47 -7.33 3.72
C THR A 6 -1.67 -6.26 2.96
N LEU A 7 -2.15 -5.88 1.79
CA LEU A 7 -1.62 -4.75 1.03
C LEU A 7 -2.02 -3.43 1.71
N GLN A 8 -1.10 -2.84 2.47
CA GLN A 8 -1.24 -1.49 3.03
C GLN A 8 -0.97 -0.41 1.98
N ALA A 9 -1.53 0.80 2.15
CA ALA A 9 -1.41 1.95 1.25
C ALA A 9 -0.01 2.15 0.64
N ARG A 10 1.03 2.23 1.47
CA ARG A 10 2.42 2.42 0.99
C ARG A 10 2.95 1.23 0.19
N ALA A 11 2.56 0.01 0.57
CA ALA A 11 3.01 -1.21 -0.10
C ALA A 11 2.33 -1.40 -1.45
N VAL A 12 1.01 -1.16 -1.52
CA VAL A 12 0.25 -1.27 -2.77
C VAL A 12 0.74 -0.26 -3.81
N LEU A 13 1.07 0.98 -3.42
CA LEU A 13 1.66 1.97 -4.32
C LEU A 13 2.99 1.48 -4.92
N ARG A 14 3.86 0.86 -4.12
CA ARG A 14 5.13 0.31 -4.59
C ARG A 14 4.96 -0.87 -5.53
N ASP A 15 4.01 -1.75 -5.23
CA ASP A 15 3.76 -2.93 -6.06
C ASP A 15 3.13 -2.56 -7.39
N VAL A 16 2.12 -1.70 -7.40
CA VAL A 16 1.49 -1.21 -8.63
C VAL A 16 2.50 -0.40 -9.46
N GLY A 17 3.28 0.48 -8.82
CA GLY A 17 4.29 1.28 -9.53
C GLY A 17 5.35 0.42 -10.22
N ARG A 18 5.75 -0.69 -9.58
CA ARG A 18 6.65 -1.68 -10.18
C ARG A 18 6.02 -2.38 -11.38
N VAL A 19 4.73 -2.73 -11.32
CA VAL A 19 4.01 -3.33 -12.45
C VAL A 19 3.87 -2.35 -13.61
N LEU A 20 3.61 -1.07 -13.32
CA LEU A 20 3.54 0.01 -14.29
C LEU A 20 4.92 0.47 -14.82
N GLN A 21 6.01 -0.18 -14.39
CA GLN A 21 7.39 0.15 -14.75
C GLN A 21 7.77 1.62 -14.47
N MET A 22 7.16 2.22 -13.45
CA MET A 22 7.48 3.58 -13.04
C MET A 22 8.86 3.62 -12.35
N PRO A 23 9.63 4.72 -12.50
CA PRO A 23 10.89 4.89 -11.78
C PRO A 23 10.72 4.73 -10.27
N TYR A 24 11.57 3.90 -9.64
CA TYR A 24 11.48 3.61 -8.21
C TYR A 24 11.46 4.88 -7.34
N GLY A 25 12.29 5.87 -7.68
CA GLY A 25 12.36 7.13 -6.93
C GLY A 25 11.04 7.92 -6.93
N GLN A 26 10.32 7.90 -8.06
CA GLN A 26 9.01 8.55 -8.16
C GLN A 26 7.97 7.82 -7.31
N VAL A 27 7.92 6.49 -7.42
CA VAL A 27 7.00 5.66 -6.62
C VAL A 27 7.30 5.76 -5.12
N ASP A 28 8.58 5.80 -4.75
CA ASP A 28 9.01 5.98 -3.36
C ASP A 28 8.57 7.34 -2.81
N LYS A 29 8.73 8.42 -3.59
CA LYS A 29 8.25 9.77 -3.25
C LYS A 29 6.74 9.77 -3.00
N LEU A 30 5.94 9.22 -3.93
CA LEU A 30 4.48 9.10 -3.79
C LEU A 30 4.10 8.28 -2.56
N SER A 31 4.76 7.14 -2.32
CA SER A 31 4.48 6.29 -1.15
C SER A 31 4.74 7.00 0.18
N LYS A 32 5.73 7.90 0.24
CA LYS A 32 6.08 8.64 1.46
C LYS A 32 5.09 9.75 1.80
N MET A 33 4.29 10.21 0.83
CA MET A 33 3.21 11.18 1.05
C MET A 33 2.08 10.60 1.91
N VAL A 34 1.83 9.29 1.81
CA VAL A 34 0.86 8.60 2.68
C VAL A 34 1.39 8.59 4.12
N PRO A 35 0.68 9.11 5.14
CA PRO A 35 1.14 9.06 6.53
C PRO A 35 1.35 7.62 7.02
N GLN A 36 2.44 7.36 7.75
CA GLN A 36 2.70 6.05 8.39
C GLN A 36 2.41 6.14 9.88
N ASN A 37 1.24 5.67 10.28
CA ASN A 37 0.88 5.48 11.67
C ASN A 37 0.66 3.97 11.93
N PRO A 38 1.60 3.28 12.59
CA PRO A 38 1.48 1.85 12.88
C PRO A 38 0.28 1.49 13.76
N ALA A 39 -0.16 2.41 14.62
CA ALA A 39 -1.31 2.20 15.51
C ALA A 39 -2.66 2.41 14.80
N ASN A 40 -2.69 3.24 13.76
CA ASN A 40 -3.87 3.47 12.95
C ASN A 40 -3.47 3.71 11.47
N PRO A 41 -3.31 2.62 10.68
CA PRO A 41 -2.88 2.74 9.30
C PRO A 41 -3.93 3.51 8.48
N VAL A 42 -3.47 4.58 7.83
CA VAL A 42 -4.32 5.43 6.97
C VAL A 42 -4.61 4.69 5.66
N LYS A 43 -5.88 4.66 5.24
CA LYS A 43 -6.28 4.11 3.95
C LYS A 43 -5.81 5.02 2.82
N LEU A 44 -5.50 4.43 1.67
CA LEU A 44 -5.02 5.19 0.51
C LEU A 44 -6.02 6.26 0.06
N ALA A 45 -7.33 5.96 0.07
CA ALA A 45 -8.37 6.92 -0.29
C ALA A 45 -8.35 8.16 0.64
N ASP A 46 -8.19 7.94 1.95
CA ASP A 46 -8.11 9.04 2.93
C ASP A 46 -6.80 9.84 2.73
N ALA A 47 -5.70 9.16 2.42
CA ALA A 47 -4.43 9.84 2.14
C ALA A 47 -4.52 10.72 0.89
N ILE A 48 -5.15 10.24 -0.19
CA ILE A 48 -5.37 11.01 -1.41
C ILE A 48 -6.26 12.22 -1.15
N ALA A 49 -7.33 12.06 -0.36
CA ALA A 49 -8.25 13.16 -0.05
C ALA A 49 -7.61 14.25 0.82
N ASN A 50 -6.68 13.90 1.70
CA ASN A 50 -6.07 14.83 2.66
C ASN A 50 -4.73 15.43 2.19
N GLU A 51 -4.16 14.94 1.09
CA GLU A 51 -2.87 15.40 0.56
C GLU A 51 -3.04 15.91 -0.89
N PRO A 52 -3.16 17.24 -1.09
CA PRO A 52 -3.36 17.85 -2.41
C PRO A 52 -2.28 17.50 -3.44
N ARG A 53 -1.06 17.18 -2.99
CA ARG A 53 0.05 16.84 -3.87
C ARG A 53 -0.20 15.60 -4.71
N PHE A 54 -1.08 14.68 -4.28
CA PHE A 54 -1.47 13.55 -5.12
C PHE A 54 -2.21 14.00 -6.38
N ALA A 55 -3.12 14.97 -6.26
CA ALA A 55 -3.83 15.53 -7.40
C ALA A 55 -2.84 16.27 -8.33
N GLU A 56 -1.93 17.07 -7.76
CA GLU A 56 -0.91 17.76 -8.57
C GLU A 56 0.00 16.81 -9.36
N GLU A 57 0.44 15.69 -8.76
CA GLU A 57 1.28 14.71 -9.45
C GLU A 57 0.47 13.91 -10.49
N ALA A 58 -0.81 13.64 -10.22
CA ALA A 58 -1.72 13.01 -11.17
C ALA A 58 -2.03 13.88 -12.40
N GLU A 59 -2.15 15.20 -12.20
CA GLU A 59 -2.33 16.17 -13.29
C GLU A 59 -1.05 16.32 -14.13
N LYS A 60 0.12 16.32 -13.49
CA LYS A 60 1.42 16.42 -14.18
C LYS A 60 1.71 15.17 -15.01
N GLU A 61 1.42 13.99 -14.48
CA GLU A 61 1.76 12.71 -15.11
C GLU A 61 0.57 11.73 -15.09
N PRO A 62 -0.08 11.47 -16.23
CA PRO A 62 -1.26 10.61 -16.29
C PRO A 62 -1.06 9.17 -15.77
N ILE A 63 0.17 8.67 -15.79
CA ILE A 63 0.51 7.35 -15.25
C ILE A 63 0.36 7.31 -13.72
N VAL A 64 0.52 8.44 -13.03
CA VAL A 64 0.28 8.56 -11.59
C VAL A 64 -1.21 8.40 -11.28
N GLN A 65 -2.11 8.97 -12.08
CA GLN A 65 -3.55 8.73 -11.93
C GLN A 65 -3.88 7.24 -12.07
N THR A 66 -3.32 6.58 -13.10
CA THR A 66 -3.50 5.14 -13.32
C THR A 66 -3.00 4.31 -12.12
N LEU A 67 -1.85 4.67 -11.56
CA LEU A 67 -1.31 4.08 -10.34
C LEU A 67 -2.28 4.21 -9.17
N LEU A 68 -2.80 5.42 -8.90
CA LEU A 68 -3.70 5.67 -7.78
C LEU A 68 -5.03 4.91 -7.91
N ASP A 69 -5.59 4.84 -9.12
CA ASP A 69 -6.84 4.13 -9.38
C ASP A 69 -6.72 2.61 -9.19
N MET A 70 -5.60 2.02 -9.65
CA MET A 70 -5.31 0.61 -9.44
C MET A 70 -5.00 0.32 -7.97
N ALA A 71 -4.20 1.17 -7.33
CA ALA A 71 -3.80 0.97 -5.95
C ALA A 71 -4.98 1.02 -4.98
N GLN A 72 -5.96 1.92 -5.20
CA GLN A 72 -7.19 1.98 -4.40
C GLN A 72 -8.03 0.70 -4.49
N LYS A 73 -8.05 0.04 -5.65
CA LYS A 73 -8.80 -1.22 -5.84
C LYS A 73 -8.10 -2.43 -5.22
N LEU A 74 -6.78 -2.37 -5.05
CA LEU A 74 -5.96 -3.48 -4.55
C LEU A 74 -5.62 -3.36 -3.07
N GLU A 75 -5.80 -2.19 -2.47
CA GLU A 75 -5.60 -1.98 -1.03
C GLU A 75 -6.47 -2.95 -0.20
N GLY A 76 -5.87 -3.50 0.86
CA GLY A 76 -6.55 -4.40 1.79
C GLY A 76 -6.62 -5.87 1.34
N LEU A 77 -6.30 -6.19 0.09
CA LEU A 77 -6.22 -7.57 -0.37
C LEU A 77 -5.07 -8.32 0.33
N TYR A 78 -5.26 -9.62 0.54
CA TYR A 78 -4.23 -10.49 1.10
C TYR A 78 -3.09 -10.69 0.10
N ARG A 79 -1.86 -10.52 0.57
CA ARG A 79 -0.64 -10.60 -0.24
C ARG A 79 0.04 -11.97 -0.15
N HIS A 80 0.18 -12.48 1.07
CA HIS A 80 0.81 -13.78 1.33
C HIS A 80 0.39 -14.31 2.71
N ALA A 81 0.49 -15.62 2.85
CA ALA A 81 0.40 -16.29 4.14
C ALA A 81 1.81 -16.48 4.72
N SER A 82 1.99 -16.33 6.02
CA SER A 82 3.28 -16.47 6.70
C SER A 82 3.12 -17.09 8.08
N THR A 83 4.14 -17.78 8.58
CA THR A 83 4.10 -18.32 9.94
C THR A 83 4.14 -17.18 10.96
N HIS A 84 3.27 -17.22 11.97
CA HIS A 84 3.31 -16.22 13.04
C HIS A 84 4.61 -16.35 13.83
N ALA A 85 5.41 -15.27 13.87
CA ALA A 85 6.78 -15.30 14.40
C ALA A 85 6.87 -15.75 15.88
N ALA A 86 5.81 -15.58 16.67
CA ALA A 86 5.74 -15.95 18.08
C ALA A 86 4.74 -17.09 18.37
N GLY A 87 4.19 -17.74 17.35
CA GLY A 87 2.93 -18.46 17.48
C GLY A 87 3.07 -19.97 17.63
N ILE A 88 2.99 -20.47 18.87
CA ILE A 88 2.91 -21.90 19.21
C ILE A 88 1.47 -22.24 19.65
N VAL A 89 0.91 -23.34 19.15
CA VAL A 89 -0.36 -23.91 19.65
C VAL A 89 -0.04 -25.26 20.28
N ILE A 90 -0.48 -25.49 21.52
CA ILE A 90 -0.44 -26.79 22.19
C ILE A 90 -1.90 -27.19 22.41
N GLY A 91 -2.32 -28.32 21.84
CA GLY A 91 -3.66 -28.88 21.98
C GLY A 91 -3.63 -30.29 22.57
N ASP A 92 -4.72 -30.68 23.25
CA ASP A 92 -4.88 -31.98 23.94
C ASP A 92 -5.49 -33.09 23.07
N ARG A 93 -5.22 -33.08 21.75
CA ARG A 93 -5.52 -34.21 20.85
C ARG A 93 -4.50 -34.33 19.75
#